data_AF-A0A8C4W3H5-F1
#
_entry.id   AF-A0A8C4W3H5-F1
#
_cell.length_a   1.000
_cell.length_b   1.000
_cell.length_c   1.000
_cell.angle_alpha   90.00
_cell.angle_beta   90.00
_cell.angle_gamma   90.00
#
_symmetry.space_group_name_H-M   'P 1'
#
loop_
_entity.id
_entity.type
_entity.pdbx_description
1 polymer ?
#
loop_
_entity_poly.entity_id
_entity_poly.type
_entity_poly.pdbx_seq_one_letter_code
_entity_poly.pdbx_strand_id
1 'polypeptide(L)'
;MACTVKDEYQRHYTVTEPRSHPKGHTEYKVTAKFVSKMNPEDVKEITVWKRYSDFKKLHGDLSYIHRNLFRRMEEFPTFPKAQVFGRFEPEVIEERRKAAEAMLRFTVHIPALNNSPQLKEFFRGGEVKRPLEACDLRILPPPLIPVPQEGTDAGDDARGSVAELGRQSLEPEGVPEPHPHQRERAELQSPVPLGAVGVAGEEHNRGDKGEETGDPDPTRREAVKKKTAEYLQRAEELVQLTHLQP
;
A
#
# COMPACT_ATOMS: atom_id res chain seq x y z
N MET A 1 42.22 -24.88 6.24
CA MET A 1 41.31 -23.93 6.92
C MET A 1 40.20 -23.60 5.94
N ALA A 2 39.00 -24.14 6.14
CA ALA A 2 37.87 -23.91 5.24
C ALA A 2 37.31 -22.51 5.51
N CYS A 3 37.47 -21.60 4.56
CA CYS A 3 36.71 -20.35 4.56
C CYS A 3 35.23 -20.72 4.42
N THR A 4 34.46 -20.63 5.49
CA THR A 4 33.01 -20.70 5.42
C THR A 4 32.55 -19.48 4.63
N VAL A 5 32.25 -19.68 3.35
CA VAL A 5 31.51 -18.71 2.55
C VAL A 5 30.21 -18.42 3.31
N LYS A 6 30.13 -17.23 3.91
CA LYS A 6 28.87 -16.74 4.48
C LYS A 6 27.89 -16.71 3.31
N ASP A 7 26.83 -17.51 3.39
CA ASP A 7 25.73 -17.42 2.44
C ASP A 7 25.18 -16.00 2.50
N GLU A 8 25.53 -15.20 1.49
CA GLU A 8 25.22 -13.79 1.45
C GLU A 8 23.89 -13.63 0.72
N TYR A 9 22.80 -13.52 1.48
CA TYR A 9 21.47 -13.33 0.92
C TYR A 9 21.19 -11.86 0.62
N GLN A 10 20.80 -11.56 -0.61
CA GLN A 10 20.26 -10.27 -1.02
C GLN A 10 18.75 -10.23 -0.74
N ARG A 11 18.28 -9.19 -0.05
CA ARG A 11 16.85 -9.03 0.26
C ARG A 11 16.18 -8.08 -0.72
N HIS A 12 15.00 -8.45 -1.17
CA HIS A 12 14.13 -7.63 -2.02
C HIS A 12 12.75 -7.56 -1.41
N TYR A 13 12.20 -6.36 -1.30
CA TYR A 13 10.87 -6.14 -0.77
C TYR A 13 9.93 -5.65 -1.87
N THR A 14 8.71 -6.17 -1.88
CA THR A 14 7.61 -5.68 -2.70
C THR A 14 6.35 -5.54 -1.85
N VAL A 15 5.56 -4.51 -2.15
CA VAL A 15 4.27 -4.26 -1.51
C VAL A 15 3.22 -4.20 -2.60
N THR A 16 2.29 -5.16 -2.61
CA THR A 16 1.32 -5.37 -3.68
C THR A 16 -0.08 -5.66 -3.12
N GLU A 17 -1.04 -5.89 -4.02
CA GLU A 17 -2.38 -6.40 -3.72
C GLU A 17 -3.09 -5.66 -2.57
N PRO A 18 -3.43 -4.36 -2.75
CA PRO A 18 -4.25 -3.67 -1.76
C PRO A 18 -5.64 -4.33 -1.71
N ARG A 19 -6.03 -4.81 -0.53
CA ARG A 19 -7.34 -5.44 -0.30
C ARG A 19 -8.10 -4.77 0.84
N SER A 20 -9.40 -4.69 0.69
CA SER A 20 -10.31 -4.25 1.76
C SER A 20 -10.55 -5.42 2.72
N HIS A 21 -10.25 -5.23 4.00
CA HIS A 21 -10.51 -6.22 5.04
C HIS A 21 -11.93 -6.02 5.60
N PRO A 22 -12.68 -7.08 5.96
CA PRO A 22 -14.02 -6.97 6.56
C PRO A 22 -14.09 -6.18 7.87
N LYS A 23 -12.94 -5.86 8.47
CA LYS A 23 -12.81 -5.01 9.68
C LYS A 23 -12.75 -3.52 9.34
N GLY A 24 -12.94 -3.12 8.08
CA GLY A 24 -13.00 -1.72 7.66
C GLY A 24 -11.62 -1.05 7.51
N HIS A 25 -10.58 -1.82 7.21
CA HIS A 25 -9.23 -1.30 6.94
C HIS A 25 -8.66 -1.91 5.66
N THR A 26 -7.67 -1.24 5.07
CA THR A 26 -6.94 -1.75 3.91
C THR A 26 -5.70 -2.51 4.36
N GLU A 27 -5.54 -3.71 3.82
CA GLU A 27 -4.33 -4.52 3.98
C GLU A 27 -3.56 -4.58 2.67
N TYR A 28 -2.25 -4.69 2.81
CA TYR A 28 -1.30 -4.78 1.73
C TYR A 28 -0.53 -6.09 1.89
N LYS A 29 -0.30 -6.77 0.78
CA LYS A 29 0.58 -7.93 0.74
C LYS A 29 2.01 -7.44 0.69
N VAL A 30 2.80 -7.81 1.69
CA VAL A 30 4.23 -7.52 1.74
C VAL A 30 4.98 -8.81 1.51
N THR A 31 5.85 -8.80 0.51
CA THR A 31 6.68 -9.94 0.16
C THR A 31 8.14 -9.58 0.40
N ALA A 32 8.83 -10.38 1.22
CA ALA A 32 10.27 -10.31 1.41
C ALA A 32 10.92 -11.52 0.73
N LYS A 33 11.69 -11.26 -0.32
CA LYS A 33 12.46 -12.27 -1.06
C LYS A 33 13.91 -12.22 -0.62
N PHE A 34 14.44 -13.37 -0.22
CA PHE A 34 15.84 -13.57 0.14
C PHE A 34 16.45 -14.42 -0.97
N VAL A 35 17.35 -13.84 -1.76
CA VAL A 35 18.00 -14.50 -2.90
C VAL A 35 19.45 -14.74 -2.53
N SER A 36 19.93 -15.98 -2.55
CA SER A 36 21.35 -16.24 -2.30
C SER A 36 22.19 -15.63 -3.42
N LYS A 37 23.29 -14.96 -3.07
CA LYS A 37 24.23 -14.43 -4.07
C LYS A 37 25.02 -15.52 -4.78
N MET A 38 25.19 -16.69 -4.15
CA MET A 38 25.93 -17.81 -4.74
C MET A 38 25.04 -18.65 -5.64
N ASN A 39 23.78 -18.86 -5.24
CA ASN A 39 22.80 -19.61 -5.98
C ASN A 39 21.54 -18.76 -6.15
N PRO A 40 21.40 -18.00 -7.25
CA PRO A 40 20.22 -17.15 -7.46
C PRO A 40 18.92 -17.95 -7.56
N GLU A 41 19.01 -19.27 -7.75
CA GLU A 41 17.87 -20.20 -7.70
C GLU A 41 17.35 -20.39 -6.26
N ASP A 42 18.23 -20.31 -5.23
CA ASP A 42 17.82 -20.41 -3.82
C ASP A 42 17.16 -19.11 -3.36
N VAL A 43 15.86 -19.04 -3.60
CA VAL A 43 14.99 -17.95 -3.19
C VAL A 43 14.10 -18.41 -2.05
N LYS A 44 14.16 -17.72 -0.91
CA LYS A 44 13.17 -17.83 0.15
C LYS A 44 12.23 -16.64 0.09
N GLU A 45 10.94 -16.89 0.07
CA GLU A 45 9.91 -15.85 0.03
C GLU A 45 9.12 -15.86 1.34
N ILE A 46 8.94 -14.70 1.97
CA ILE A 46 8.08 -14.52 3.14
C ILE A 46 6.98 -13.54 2.77
N THR A 47 5.72 -13.96 2.88
CA THR A 47 4.55 -13.12 2.62
C THR A 47 3.80 -12.81 3.92
N VAL A 48 3.49 -11.53 4.15
CA VAL A 48 2.63 -11.07 5.24
C VAL A 48 1.57 -10.10 4.72
N TRP A 49 0.40 -10.10 5.38
CA TRP A 49 -0.63 -9.09 5.15
C TRP A 49 -0.58 -8.07 6.28
N LYS A 50 -0.44 -6.79 5.94
CA LYS A 50 -0.27 -5.70 6.92
C LYS A 50 -1.12 -4.51 6.56
N ARG A 51 -1.59 -3.78 7.57
CA ARG A 51 -2.38 -2.55 7.37
C ARG A 51 -1.50 -1.30 7.50
N TYR A 52 -2.01 -0.16 7.05
CA TYR A 52 -1.30 1.13 7.11
C TYR A 52 -0.69 1.44 8.48
N SER A 53 -1.41 1.17 9.58
CA SER A 53 -0.90 1.48 10.93
C SER A 53 0.30 0.61 11.33
N ASP A 54 0.42 -0.60 10.80
CA ASP A 54 1.60 -1.45 11.05
C ASP A 54 2.84 -0.85 10.35
N PHE A 55 2.68 -0.40 9.10
CA PHE A 55 3.74 0.30 8.38
C PHE A 55 4.11 1.61 9.04
N LYS A 56 3.12 2.38 9.52
CA LYS A 56 3.37 3.64 10.22
C LYS A 56 4.18 3.42 11.49
N LYS A 57 3.87 2.36 12.25
CA LYS A 57 4.65 1.98 13.43
C LYS A 57 6.08 1.59 13.04
N LEU A 58 6.23 0.72 12.04
CA LEU A 58 7.53 0.29 11.53
C LEU A 58 8.36 1.49 11.03
N HIS A 59 7.73 2.45 10.35
CA HIS A 59 8.38 3.67 9.88
C HIS A 59 8.95 4.50 11.02
N GLY A 60 8.17 4.75 12.06
CA GLY A 60 8.64 5.48 13.24
C GLY A 60 9.83 4.78 13.91
N ASP A 61 9.73 3.46 14.08
CA ASP A 61 10.76 2.62 14.67
C ASP A 61 12.07 2.66 13.84
N LEU A 62 11.99 2.46 12.51
CA LEU A 62 13.15 2.46 11.62
C LEU A 62 13.77 3.85 11.45
N SER A 63 12.93 4.89 11.32
CA SER A 63 13.37 6.28 11.21
C SER A 63 14.13 6.72 12.47
N TYR A 64 13.65 6.30 13.65
CA TYR A 64 14.36 6.56 14.90
C TYR A 64 15.76 5.92 14.92
N ILE A 65 15.86 4.63 14.57
CA ILE A 65 17.15 3.93 14.49
C ILE A 65 18.07 4.61 13.47
N HIS A 66 17.55 4.93 12.29
CA HIS A 66 18.28 5.60 11.22
C HIS A 66 18.86 6.93 11.68
N ARG A 67 18.01 7.79 12.27
CA ARG A 67 18.40 9.10 12.77
C ARG A 67 19.51 9.00 13.82
N ASN A 68 19.46 7.99 14.67
CA ASN A 68 20.45 7.76 15.71
C ASN A 68 21.80 7.25 15.16
N LEU A 69 21.79 6.52 14.04
CA LEU A 69 23.01 5.99 13.40
C LEU A 69 23.71 7.04 12.53
N PHE A 70 22.97 7.76 11.69
CA PHE A 70 23.53 8.61 10.63
C PHE A 70 23.63 10.10 11.01
N ARG A 71 23.35 10.46 12.26
CA ARG A 71 23.42 11.84 12.80
C ARG A 71 22.80 12.91 11.86
N ARG A 72 21.71 12.55 11.16
CA ARG A 72 20.96 13.39 10.20
C ARG A 72 21.67 13.76 8.88
N MET A 73 22.70 13.02 8.44
CA MET A 73 23.29 13.25 7.10
C MET A 73 22.40 12.76 5.96
N GLU A 74 21.69 11.66 6.17
CA GLU A 74 20.75 11.10 5.22
C GLU A 74 19.36 11.08 5.86
N GLU A 75 18.33 11.46 5.09
CA GLU A 75 16.96 11.46 5.56
C GLU A 75 16.28 10.15 5.21
N PHE A 76 15.53 9.60 6.17
CA PHE A 76 14.76 8.38 5.96
C PHE A 76 13.54 8.69 5.07
N PRO A 77 13.12 7.78 4.16
CA PRO A 77 11.98 8.04 3.28
C PRO A 77 10.75 8.51 4.05
N THR A 78 10.10 9.57 3.57
CA THR A 78 8.89 10.09 4.21
C THR A 78 7.73 9.11 4.06
N PHE A 79 6.79 9.14 5.00
CA PHE A 79 5.64 8.24 5.00
C PHE A 79 4.35 9.05 5.07
N PRO A 80 3.33 8.75 4.24
CA PRO A 80 2.07 9.47 4.19
C PRO A 80 1.42 9.57 5.57
N LYS A 81 0.89 10.74 5.88
CA LYS A 81 0.22 10.99 7.16
C LYS A 81 -1.11 10.24 7.24
N ALA A 82 -1.63 10.08 8.46
CA ALA A 82 -2.92 9.41 8.64
C ALA A 82 -4.01 10.37 8.15
N GLN A 83 -4.86 9.88 7.25
CA GLN A 83 -5.98 10.65 6.71
C GLN A 83 -7.29 10.07 7.25
N VAL A 84 -8.17 10.94 7.75
CA VAL A 84 -9.47 10.56 8.31
C VAL A 84 -10.52 10.40 7.21
N PHE A 85 -10.54 11.32 6.24
CA PHE A 85 -11.41 11.29 5.06
C PHE A 85 -10.68 10.70 3.86
N GLY A 86 -11.38 10.04 2.94
CA GLY A 86 -10.76 9.52 1.71
C GLY A 86 -9.70 8.43 1.94
N ARG A 87 -9.68 7.78 3.10
CA ARG A 87 -8.68 6.75 3.43
C ARG A 87 -8.77 5.48 2.57
N PHE A 88 -9.85 5.35 1.81
CA PHE A 88 -10.11 4.27 0.86
C PHE A 88 -9.96 4.72 -0.60
N GLU A 89 -9.62 5.98 -0.85
CA GLU A 89 -9.38 6.45 -2.21
C GLU A 89 -8.19 5.68 -2.81
N PRO A 90 -8.30 5.24 -4.07
CA PRO A 90 -7.25 4.46 -4.72
C PRO A 90 -5.92 5.20 -4.77
N GLU A 91 -5.95 6.54 -4.93
CA GLU A 91 -4.76 7.39 -4.92
C GLU A 91 -4.02 7.33 -3.57
N VAL A 92 -4.75 7.46 -2.46
CA VAL A 92 -4.20 7.37 -1.10
C VAL A 92 -3.67 5.97 -0.81
N ILE A 93 -4.37 4.94 -1.28
CA ILE A 93 -3.95 3.55 -1.13
C ILE A 93 -2.63 3.31 -1.87
N GLU A 94 -2.51 3.78 -3.10
CA GLU A 94 -1.31 3.62 -3.93
C GLU A 94 -0.14 4.47 -3.40
N GLU A 95 -0.39 5.69 -2.93
CA GLU A 95 0.62 6.53 -2.27
C GLU A 95 1.22 5.81 -1.05
N ARG A 96 0.36 5.28 -0.17
CA ARG A 96 0.78 4.50 1.00
C ARG A 96 1.55 3.24 0.61
N ARG A 97 1.11 2.54 -0.45
CA ARG A 97 1.79 1.36 -0.98
C ARG A 97 3.20 1.70 -1.47
N LYS A 98 3.33 2.74 -2.31
CA LYS A 98 4.61 3.23 -2.83
C LYS A 98 5.56 3.64 -1.70
N ALA A 99 5.07 4.40 -0.73
CA ALA A 99 5.87 4.85 0.41
C ALA A 99 6.34 3.68 1.28
N ALA A 100 5.46 2.70 1.54
CA ALA A 100 5.82 1.50 2.28
C ALA A 100 6.92 0.71 1.58
N GLU A 101 6.80 0.58 0.26
CA GLU A 101 7.77 -0.13 -0.56
C GLU A 101 9.12 0.60 -0.60
N ALA A 102 9.10 1.92 -0.80
CA ALA A 102 10.30 2.76 -0.79
C ALA A 102 11.04 2.67 0.55
N MET A 103 10.31 2.76 1.67
CA MET A 103 10.87 2.60 3.00
C MET A 103 11.54 1.22 3.18
N LEU A 104 10.86 0.14 2.80
CA LEU A 104 11.41 -1.21 2.95
C LEU A 104 12.66 -1.40 2.08
N ARG A 105 12.65 -0.92 0.83
CA ARG A 105 13.83 -0.95 -0.05
C ARG A 105 15.01 -0.18 0.53
N PHE A 106 14.76 0.99 1.14
CA PHE A 106 15.80 1.78 1.78
C PHE A 106 16.53 0.99 2.88
N THR A 107 15.81 0.16 3.66
CA THR A 107 16.45 -0.66 4.70
C THR A 107 17.45 -1.68 4.15
N VAL A 108 17.32 -2.12 2.89
CA VAL A 108 18.19 -3.13 2.28
C VAL A 108 19.64 -2.66 2.23
N HIS A 109 19.85 -1.38 1.96
CA HIS A 109 21.17 -0.77 1.82
C HIS A 109 21.83 -0.46 3.17
N ILE A 110 21.10 -0.59 4.27
CA ILE A 110 21.56 -0.23 5.61
C ILE A 110 21.54 -1.47 6.51
N PRO A 111 22.70 -2.12 6.73
CA PRO A 111 22.77 -3.39 7.46
C PRO A 111 22.15 -3.36 8.87
N ALA A 112 22.24 -2.22 9.57
CA ALA A 112 21.68 -2.05 10.90
C ALA A 112 20.14 -2.04 10.90
N LEU A 113 19.51 -1.46 9.88
CA LEU A 113 18.06 -1.48 9.72
C LEU A 113 17.58 -2.82 9.19
N ASN A 114 18.29 -3.37 8.20
CA ASN A 114 17.96 -4.65 7.59
C ASN A 114 17.95 -5.79 8.63
N ASN A 115 18.86 -5.76 9.60
CA ASN A 115 18.95 -6.80 10.64
C ASN A 115 18.24 -6.43 11.95
N SER A 116 17.53 -5.30 11.97
CA SER A 116 16.84 -4.79 13.16
C SER A 116 15.74 -5.75 13.65
N PRO A 117 15.51 -5.83 14.97
CA PRO A 117 14.41 -6.63 15.51
C PRO A 117 13.04 -6.11 15.07
N GLN A 118 12.89 -4.81 14.81
CA GLN A 118 11.62 -4.21 14.39
C GLN A 118 11.20 -4.68 12.99
N LEU A 119 12.16 -4.78 12.06
CA LEU A 119 11.89 -5.33 10.74
C LEU A 119 11.61 -6.84 10.82
N LYS A 120 12.34 -7.60 11.65
CA LYS A 120 12.08 -9.03 11.87
C LYS A 120 10.69 -9.28 12.46
N GLU A 121 10.28 -8.47 13.43
CA GLU A 121 8.95 -8.53 14.06
C GLU A 121 7.84 -8.25 13.05
N PHE A 122 8.06 -7.29 12.15
CA PHE A 122 7.10 -6.97 11.10
C PHE A 122 6.77 -8.19 10.22
N PHE A 123 7.77 -9.02 9.90
CA PHE A 123 7.60 -10.26 9.13
C PHE A 123 7.32 -11.49 10.00
N ARG A 124 7.15 -11.34 11.32
CA ARG A 124 6.83 -12.46 12.21
C ARG A 124 5.48 -13.08 11.82
N GLY A 125 5.45 -14.41 11.77
CA GLY A 125 4.25 -15.19 11.44
C GLY A 125 3.86 -15.13 9.95
N GLY A 126 4.74 -14.63 9.08
CA GLY A 126 4.51 -14.68 7.64
C GLY A 126 4.59 -16.08 7.05
N GLU A 127 3.86 -16.29 5.95
CA GLU A 127 3.89 -17.53 5.19
C GLU A 127 5.22 -17.61 4.44
N VAL A 128 5.99 -18.68 4.69
CA VAL A 128 7.29 -18.92 4.05
C VAL A 128 7.09 -19.85 2.86
N LYS A 129 7.44 -19.41 1.66
CA LYS A 129 7.44 -20.20 0.43
C LYS A 129 8.88 -20.36 -0.07
N ARG A 130 9.20 -21.57 -0.54
CA ARG A 130 10.44 -21.86 -1.29
C ARG A 130 10.05 -22.22 -2.73
N PRO A 131 10.18 -21.30 -3.70
CA PRO A 131 9.73 -21.54 -5.07
C PRO A 131 10.34 -22.77 -5.73
N LEU A 132 11.58 -23.15 -5.39
CA LEU A 132 12.22 -24.36 -5.92
C LEU A 132 11.53 -25.67 -5.48
N GLU A 133 10.97 -25.71 -4.27
CA GLU A 133 10.28 -26.92 -3.79
C GLU A 133 8.88 -27.09 -4.38
N ALA A 134 8.30 -26.03 -4.94
CA ALA A 134 7.02 -26.11 -5.62
C ALA A 134 7.13 -26.74 -7.04
N CYS A 135 8.34 -26.92 -7.57
CA CYS A 135 8.57 -27.55 -8.86
C CYS A 135 8.58 -29.09 -8.82
N ASP A 136 8.58 -29.71 -7.62
CA ASP A 136 9.01 -31.11 -7.55
C ASP A 136 7.93 -32.16 -7.84
N LEU A 137 6.65 -31.81 -8.05
CA LEU A 137 5.63 -32.81 -8.42
C LEU A 137 4.53 -32.29 -9.37
N ARG A 138 4.91 -31.53 -10.41
CA ARG A 138 4.12 -31.62 -11.64
C ARG A 138 4.47 -32.94 -12.31
N ILE A 139 3.79 -34.00 -11.84
CA ILE A 139 3.62 -35.27 -12.54
C ILE A 139 3.34 -34.91 -14.00
N LEU A 140 4.35 -35.07 -14.86
CA LEU A 140 4.14 -34.97 -16.30
C LEU A 140 3.23 -36.14 -16.67
N PRO A 141 2.13 -35.93 -17.42
CA PRO A 141 1.38 -37.06 -17.95
C PRO A 141 2.33 -37.95 -18.76
N PRO A 142 2.25 -39.29 -18.63
CA PRO A 142 3.09 -40.19 -19.39
C PRO A 142 3.04 -39.83 -20.88
N PRO A 143 4.18 -39.76 -21.59
CA PRO A 143 4.17 -39.45 -23.01
C PRO A 143 3.28 -40.47 -23.73
N LEU A 144 2.33 -39.97 -24.52
CA LEU A 144 1.49 -40.81 -25.38
C LEU A 144 2.38 -41.42 -26.47
N ILE A 145 2.88 -42.62 -26.24
CA ILE A 145 3.46 -43.45 -27.30
C ILE A 145 2.29 -43.95 -28.15
N PRO A 146 2.22 -43.66 -29.46
CA PRO A 146 1.25 -44.31 -30.34
C PRO A 146 1.57 -45.80 -30.37
N VAL A 147 0.62 -46.63 -29.92
CA VAL A 147 0.65 -48.07 -30.21
C VAL A 147 0.61 -48.22 -31.73
N PRO A 148 1.57 -48.91 -32.38
CA PRO A 148 1.52 -49.13 -33.82
C PRO A 148 0.27 -49.93 -34.17
N GLN A 149 -0.66 -49.33 -34.91
CA GLN A 149 -1.69 -50.09 -35.60
C GLN A 149 -1.04 -50.74 -36.81
N GLU A 150 -0.99 -52.07 -36.80
CA GLU A 150 -0.57 -52.89 -37.93
C GLU A 150 -1.51 -52.60 -39.11
N GLY A 151 -0.93 -52.08 -40.19
CA GLY A 151 -1.63 -51.89 -41.45
C GLY A 151 -1.63 -53.18 -42.25
N THR A 152 -2.77 -53.50 -42.86
CA THR A 152 -2.84 -54.28 -44.10
C THR A 152 -3.98 -53.74 -44.96
N ASP A 153 -3.56 -52.89 -45.91
CA ASP A 153 -3.95 -52.77 -47.32
C ASP A 153 -5.13 -53.60 -47.87
N ALA A 154 -5.99 -52.98 -48.68
CA ALA A 154 -6.38 -53.49 -50.00
C ALA A 154 -7.40 -52.58 -50.72
N GLY A 155 -6.98 -52.02 -51.87
CA GLY A 155 -7.78 -51.75 -53.08
C GLY A 155 -8.90 -50.69 -52.98
N ASP A 156 -9.48 -50.17 -54.05
CA ASP A 156 -9.24 -50.22 -55.49
C ASP A 156 -10.24 -49.21 -56.10
N ASP A 157 -9.82 -48.57 -57.18
CA ASP A 157 -10.62 -47.99 -58.27
C ASP A 157 -11.76 -46.94 -58.10
N ALA A 158 -11.56 -45.89 -58.91
CA ALA A 158 -12.47 -45.35 -59.93
C ALA A 158 -13.80 -44.65 -59.56
N ARG A 159 -13.80 -43.34 -59.90
CA ARG A 159 -14.81 -42.60 -60.70
C ARG A 159 -16.30 -42.76 -60.34
N GLY A 160 -16.93 -41.64 -59.99
CA GLY A 160 -18.37 -41.47 -60.25
C GLY A 160 -19.04 -40.25 -59.62
N SER A 161 -19.18 -39.18 -60.42
CA SER A 161 -20.42 -38.44 -60.69
C SER A 161 -21.25 -37.76 -59.57
N VAL A 162 -21.36 -36.43 -59.73
CA VAL A 162 -22.52 -35.52 -59.68
C VAL A 162 -23.30 -35.17 -58.39
N ALA A 163 -23.54 -33.86 -58.30
CA ALA A 163 -24.64 -33.12 -57.63
C ALA A 163 -24.60 -33.13 -56.09
N GLU A 164 -24.98 -32.09 -55.35
CA GLU A 164 -25.98 -31.05 -55.60
C GLU A 164 -25.79 -29.89 -54.58
N LEU A 165 -26.72 -28.95 -54.55
CA LEU A 165 -26.67 -27.52 -54.24
C LEU A 165 -26.36 -27.11 -52.79
N GLY A 166 -26.01 -25.83 -52.64
CA GLY A 166 -26.18 -25.11 -51.37
C GLY A 166 -25.35 -23.83 -51.21
N ARG A 167 -25.46 -22.87 -52.14
CA ARG A 167 -25.02 -21.47 -51.93
C ARG A 167 -25.92 -20.84 -50.85
N GLN A 168 -25.41 -20.06 -49.88
CA GLN A 168 -25.32 -18.59 -49.85
C GLN A 168 -24.98 -18.25 -48.38
N SER A 169 -23.88 -17.58 -48.01
CA SER A 169 -23.42 -16.21 -48.27
C SER A 169 -24.24 -15.11 -47.58
N LEU A 170 -23.48 -14.20 -46.94
CA LEU A 170 -23.73 -12.77 -46.67
C LEU A 170 -24.07 -12.34 -45.22
N GLU A 171 -23.13 -11.59 -44.64
CA GLU A 171 -23.35 -10.46 -43.70
C GLU A 171 -24.05 -9.27 -44.42
N PRO A 172 -24.23 -8.02 -43.89
CA PRO A 172 -23.87 -7.39 -42.60
C PRO A 172 -24.89 -6.34 -42.02
N GLU A 173 -24.45 -5.66 -40.94
CA GLU A 173 -24.72 -4.25 -40.50
C GLU A 173 -26.04 -3.81 -39.82
N GLY A 174 -25.90 -2.98 -38.77
CA GLY A 174 -26.94 -2.04 -38.30
C GLY A 174 -26.94 -1.65 -36.81
N VAL A 175 -26.38 -0.49 -36.47
CA VAL A 175 -26.58 0.30 -35.22
C VAL A 175 -27.71 1.33 -35.50
N PRO A 176 -28.69 1.64 -34.60
CA PRO A 176 -28.56 2.73 -33.61
C PRO A 176 -29.45 2.69 -32.33
N GLU A 177 -29.11 3.53 -31.33
CA GLU A 177 -29.94 3.99 -30.19
C GLU A 177 -31.11 4.91 -30.65
N PRO A 178 -32.22 5.11 -29.87
CA PRO A 178 -32.32 6.26 -28.92
C PRO A 178 -33.26 6.13 -27.67
N HIS A 179 -33.08 7.08 -26.73
CA HIS A 179 -33.78 7.44 -25.45
C HIS A 179 -35.31 7.82 -25.56
N PRO A 180 -36.01 8.47 -24.58
CA PRO A 180 -35.84 8.77 -23.11
C PRO A 180 -37.13 8.52 -22.25
N HIS A 181 -37.14 8.72 -20.91
CA HIS A 181 -38.32 9.21 -20.14
C HIS A 181 -38.01 9.69 -18.69
N GLN A 182 -38.13 11.01 -18.52
CA GLN A 182 -38.61 11.86 -17.40
C GLN A 182 -38.70 11.34 -15.94
N ARG A 183 -38.16 12.15 -15.02
CA ARG A 183 -38.88 12.65 -13.83
C ARG A 183 -38.38 14.02 -13.40
N GLU A 184 -39.32 14.83 -12.93
CA GLU A 184 -39.29 16.29 -12.86
C GLU A 184 -39.12 16.82 -11.41
N ARG A 185 -38.38 17.94 -11.30
CA ARG A 185 -38.36 19.07 -10.31
C ARG A 185 -38.21 18.84 -8.79
N ALA A 186 -37.21 19.52 -8.23
CA ALA A 186 -37.44 20.77 -7.47
C ALA A 186 -36.17 21.65 -7.46
N GLU A 187 -36.34 22.92 -7.82
CA GLU A 187 -35.35 23.99 -7.85
C GLU A 187 -35.11 24.56 -6.44
N LEU A 188 -33.91 25.10 -6.17
CA LEU A 188 -33.72 26.36 -5.44
C LEU A 188 -32.31 26.93 -5.72
N GLN A 189 -32.29 28.23 -6.04
CA GLN A 189 -31.18 29.06 -6.52
C GLN A 189 -29.92 29.12 -5.63
N SER A 190 -28.74 29.19 -6.26
CA SER A 190 -27.53 29.87 -5.73
C SER A 190 -27.56 31.38 -6.10
N PRO A 191 -26.70 32.26 -5.54
CA PRO A 191 -25.32 32.36 -6.06
C PRO A 191 -24.20 32.66 -5.04
N VAL A 192 -23.00 32.22 -5.43
CA VAL A 192 -21.63 32.52 -4.93
C VAL A 192 -21.24 33.98 -5.25
N PRO A 193 -20.10 34.54 -4.79
CA PRO A 193 -18.83 34.40 -5.56
C PRO A 193 -17.55 34.35 -4.66
N LEU A 194 -16.60 33.44 -4.90
CA LEU A 194 -15.39 33.50 -5.75
C LEU A 194 -14.09 33.93 -5.04
N GLY A 195 -13.01 33.24 -5.42
CA GLY A 195 -11.64 33.78 -5.42
C GLY A 195 -10.68 32.98 -4.55
N ALA A 196 -10.12 31.84 -4.97
CA ALA A 196 -9.07 31.64 -5.97
C ALA A 196 -7.62 31.79 -5.43
N VAL A 197 -6.96 30.63 -5.31
CA VAL A 197 -5.59 30.25 -5.75
C VAL A 197 -4.35 31.06 -5.29
N GLY A 198 -3.32 30.33 -4.82
CA GLY A 198 -1.90 30.72 -4.89
C GLY A 198 -1.07 30.27 -3.67
N VAL A 199 -0.25 29.22 -3.73
CA VAL A 199 1.18 29.19 -4.16
C VAL A 199 2.20 29.59 -3.07
N ALA A 200 3.08 28.62 -2.77
CA ALA A 200 4.50 28.69 -2.35
C ALA A 200 4.94 29.30 -1.01
N GLY A 201 5.96 28.65 -0.44
CA GLY A 201 6.99 29.21 0.43
C GLY A 201 6.50 29.63 1.82
N GLU A 202 7.35 29.95 2.78
CA GLU A 202 8.75 29.68 3.05
C GLU A 202 8.90 30.19 4.50
N GLU A 203 9.80 29.57 5.24
CA GLU A 203 10.60 30.20 6.30
C GLU A 203 10.00 31.28 7.21
N HIS A 204 10.01 30.94 8.49
CA HIS A 204 10.46 31.88 9.52
C HIS A 204 11.78 32.54 9.06
N ASN A 205 11.74 33.82 8.71
CA ASN A 205 12.41 34.88 9.47
C ASN A 205 12.53 36.19 8.66
N ARG A 206 11.57 37.10 8.82
CA ARG A 206 11.90 38.51 9.07
C ARG A 206 10.68 39.26 9.62
N GLY A 207 10.89 39.83 10.80
CA GLY A 207 10.01 40.67 11.61
C GLY A 207 8.65 41.05 11.05
N ASP A 208 7.61 40.60 11.73
CA ASP A 208 6.30 41.25 11.70
C ASP A 208 5.74 41.31 13.12
N LYS A 209 5.41 42.53 13.55
CA LYS A 209 4.75 42.81 14.83
C LYS A 209 3.29 42.37 14.68
N GLY A 210 3.01 41.09 14.91
CA GLY A 210 1.65 40.59 14.97
C GLY A 210 0.92 41.16 16.18
N GLU A 211 0.03 42.12 15.96
CA GLU A 211 -1.06 42.44 16.88
C GLU A 211 -1.89 41.17 17.10
N GLU A 212 -1.78 40.59 18.31
CA GLU A 212 -2.66 39.53 18.79
C GLU A 212 -4.11 40.03 18.72
N THR A 213 -4.82 39.60 17.69
CA THR A 213 -6.26 39.83 17.56
C THR A 213 -6.96 38.91 18.55
N GLY A 214 -7.08 39.37 19.79
CA GLY A 214 -7.92 38.77 20.81
C GLY A 214 -9.39 38.74 20.38
N ASP A 215 -10.19 37.85 21.01
CA ASP A 215 -11.62 37.72 20.75
C ASP A 215 -12.30 39.12 20.70
N PRO A 216 -13.00 39.46 19.59
CA PRO A 216 -13.53 40.80 19.37
C PRO A 216 -14.67 41.15 20.33
N ASP A 217 -15.26 40.16 21.00
CA ASP A 217 -16.32 40.38 21.97
C ASP A 217 -15.74 40.55 23.39
N PRO A 218 -15.92 41.74 24.02
CA PRO A 218 -15.35 42.01 25.33
C PRO A 218 -15.93 41.10 26.43
N THR A 219 -17.19 40.66 26.28
CA THR A 219 -17.87 39.78 27.25
C THR A 219 -17.28 38.38 27.20
N ARG A 220 -17.04 37.84 26.00
CA ARG A 220 -16.37 36.54 25.80
C ARG A 220 -14.95 36.58 26.33
N ARG A 221 -14.21 37.66 26.08
CA ARG A 221 -12.85 37.81 26.59
C ARG A 221 -12.81 37.78 28.12
N GLU A 222 -13.69 38.52 28.79
CA GLU A 222 -13.79 38.50 30.25
C GLU A 222 -14.27 37.15 30.79
N ALA A 223 -15.21 36.50 30.11
CA ALA A 223 -15.66 35.16 30.48
C ALA A 223 -14.53 34.11 30.39
N VAL A 224 -13.71 34.17 29.34
CA VAL A 224 -12.54 33.29 29.18
C VAL A 224 -11.52 33.57 30.28
N LYS A 225 -11.17 34.83 30.54
CA LYS A 225 -10.25 35.20 31.62
C LYS A 225 -10.72 34.69 32.98
N LYS A 226 -12.01 34.87 33.30
CA LYS A 226 -12.60 34.41 34.56
C LYS A 226 -12.51 32.89 34.69
N LYS A 227 -12.90 32.17 33.64
CA LYS A 227 -12.86 30.70 33.62
C LYS A 227 -11.43 30.15 33.73
N THR A 228 -10.47 30.82 33.10
CA THR A 228 -9.05 30.48 33.21
C THR A 228 -8.54 30.71 34.64
N ALA A 229 -8.89 31.84 35.27
CA ALA A 229 -8.53 32.11 36.66
C ALA A 229 -9.11 31.07 37.63
N GLU A 230 -10.40 30.72 37.48
CA GLU A 230 -11.05 29.67 38.28
C GLU A 230 -10.37 28.31 38.11
N TYR A 231 -9.97 27.95 36.87
CA TYR A 231 -9.26 26.71 36.60
C TYR A 231 -7.89 26.66 37.28
N LEU A 232 -7.13 27.76 37.22
CA LEU A 232 -5.81 27.86 37.85
C LEU A 232 -5.91 27.79 39.37
N GLN A 233 -6.86 28.49 39.98
CA GLN A 233 -7.09 28.44 41.42
C GLN A 233 -7.45 27.02 41.89
N ARG A 234 -8.35 26.34 41.16
CA ARG A 234 -8.72 24.96 41.47
C ARG A 234 -7.56 23.98 41.29
N ALA A 235 -6.71 24.20 40.29
CA ALA A 235 -5.50 23.39 40.10
C ALA A 235 -4.54 23.55 41.28
N GLU A 236 -4.39 24.77 41.81
CA GLU A 236 -3.56 25.02 42.98
C GLU A 236 -4.11 24.36 44.24
N GLU A 237 -5.42 24.42 44.49
CA GLU A 237 -6.07 23.72 45.61
C GLU A 237 -5.86 22.21 45.55
N LEU A 238 -5.98 21.60 44.36
CA LEU A 238 -5.73 20.17 44.17
C LEU A 238 -4.26 19.81 44.47
N VAL A 239 -3.31 20.65 44.05
CA VAL A 239 -1.89 20.44 44.33
C VAL A 239 -1.63 20.52 45.84
N GLN A 240 -2.19 21.51 46.53
CA GLN A 240 -2.04 21.66 48.00
C GLN A 240 -2.66 20.48 48.77
N LEU A 241 -3.82 19.98 48.34
CA LEU A 241 -4.46 18.80 48.96
C LEU A 241 -3.60 17.53 48.81
N THR A 242 -2.91 17.37 47.68
CA THR A 242 -2.01 16.21 47.48
C THR A 242 -0.73 16.28 48.29
N HIS A 243 -0.27 17.48 48.68
CA HIS A 243 0.94 17.66 49.49
C HIS A 243 0.70 17.54 51.01
N LEU A 244 -0.55 17.39 51.46
CA LEU A 244 -0.94 17.28 52.87
C LEU A 244 -1.37 15.87 53.30
N GLN A 245 -1.09 14.83 52.50
CA GLN A 245 -1.19 13.43 52.96
C GLN A 245 0.18 12.92 53.44
N PRO A 246 0.42 12.83 54.76
CA PRO A 246 1.54 12.06 55.30
C PRO A 246 1.35 10.55 55.13
#